data_AF-A0A967I3L1-F1
#
_entry.id   AF-A0A967I3L1-F1
#
_cell.length_a   1.000
_cell.length_b   1.000
_cell.length_c   1.000
_cell.angle_alpha   90.00
_cell.angle_beta   90.00
_cell.angle_gamma   90.00
#
_symmetry.space_group_name_H-M   'P 1'
#
loop_
_entity.id
_entity.type
_entity.pdbx_description
1 polymer ?
#
loop_
_entity_poly.entity_id
_entity_poly.type
_entity_poly.pdbx_seq_one_letter_code
_entity_poly.pdbx_strand_id
1 'polypeptide(L)'
;MLYLAHFSFDGEYKGDPTHGWFTCMVEADGIEASVDEFHHLINKLQRDEDIFQFVTKVYLEDIIQIRQVPEEGFLGHYSSSPGEAPPSIATTCWGDTDGYCESFSPITSDAEGAQEIEPFIVFQDDEDHSD
;
A
#
# COMPACT_ATOMS: atom_id res chain seq x y z
N MET A 1 15.97 -11.62 -7.53
CA MET A 1 14.58 -12.13 -7.32
C MET A 1 13.72 -11.01 -6.77
N LEU A 2 12.44 -10.94 -7.13
CA LEU A 2 11.56 -9.86 -6.66
C LEU A 2 10.94 -10.19 -5.30
N TYR A 3 10.91 -9.19 -4.41
CA TYR A 3 10.29 -9.27 -3.10
C TYR A 3 9.35 -8.08 -2.92
N LEU A 4 8.12 -8.34 -2.51
CA LEU A 4 7.14 -7.34 -2.12
C LEU A 4 6.99 -7.39 -0.60
N ALA A 5 7.00 -6.25 0.09
CA ALA A 5 6.80 -6.21 1.52
C ALA A 5 5.76 -5.16 1.90
N HIS A 6 4.87 -5.52 2.82
CA HIS A 6 3.90 -4.61 3.38
C HIS A 6 4.38 -4.15 4.76
N PHE A 7 4.23 -2.86 5.00
CA PHE A 7 4.66 -2.20 6.23
C PHE A 7 3.49 -1.43 6.83
N SER A 8 3.43 -1.39 8.15
CA SER A 8 2.66 -0.39 8.87
C SER A 8 3.60 0.64 9.52
N PHE A 9 3.07 1.80 9.86
CA PHE A 9 3.84 2.82 10.57
C PHE A 9 3.01 3.60 11.59
N ASP A 10 3.71 4.10 12.60
CA ASP A 10 3.22 5.12 13.52
C ASP A 10 3.95 6.43 13.26
N GLY A 11 3.25 7.55 13.40
CA GLY A 11 3.77 8.89 13.19
C GLY A 11 3.05 9.95 14.01
N GLU A 12 3.44 11.21 13.80
CA GLU A 12 2.81 12.36 14.42
C GLU A 12 2.78 13.54 13.45
N TYR A 13 1.59 14.08 13.18
CA TYR A 13 1.41 15.26 12.34
C TYR A 13 0.71 16.35 13.14
N LYS A 14 1.39 17.48 13.34
CA LYS A 14 0.87 18.66 14.10
C LYS A 14 0.36 18.32 15.52
N GLY A 15 0.95 17.32 16.16
CA GLY A 15 0.57 16.88 17.51
C GLY A 15 -0.48 15.77 17.54
N ASP A 16 -1.01 15.36 16.39
CA ASP A 16 -1.98 14.26 16.30
C ASP A 16 -1.26 12.96 15.87
N PRO A 17 -1.54 11.81 16.53
CA PRO A 17 -1.03 10.52 16.10
C PRO A 17 -1.50 10.17 14.68
N THR A 18 -0.59 9.65 13.87
CA THR A 18 -0.89 9.12 12.54
C THR A 18 -0.53 7.65 12.47
N HIS A 19 -1.37 6.86 11.81
CA HIS A 19 -1.08 5.46 11.47
C HIS A 19 -1.29 5.28 9.98
N GLY A 20 -0.48 4.43 9.36
CA GLY A 20 -0.66 4.14 7.95
C GLY A 20 0.06 2.88 7.52
N TRP A 21 -0.08 2.58 6.23
CA TRP A 21 0.53 1.42 5.60
C TRP A 21 1.18 1.85 4.29
N PHE A 22 2.26 1.17 3.94
CA PHE A 22 2.85 1.30 2.62
C PHE A 22 3.43 -0.04 2.18
N THR A 23 3.65 -0.15 0.87
CA THR A 23 4.23 -1.34 0.27
C THR A 23 5.47 -0.93 -0.51
N CYS A 24 6.53 -1.70 -0.36
CA CYS A 24 7.73 -1.57 -1.18
C CYS A 24 7.99 -2.85 -1.95
N MET A 25 8.67 -2.71 -3.08
CA MET A 25 9.20 -3.82 -3.84
C MET A 25 10.70 -3.61 -4.06
N VAL A 26 11.48 -4.67 -3.87
CA VAL A 26 12.93 -4.67 -4.14
C VAL A 26 13.32 -5.92 -4.90
N GLU A 27 14.46 -5.86 -5.60
CA GLU A 27 15.13 -7.04 -6.09
C GLU A 27 16.28 -7.42 -5.15
N ALA A 28 16.38 -8.70 -4.80
CA ALA A 28 17.45 -9.22 -3.94
C ALA A 28 17.78 -10.70 -4.24
N ASP A 29 18.93 -11.15 -3.72
CA ASP A 29 19.46 -12.52 -3.85
C ASP A 29 19.10 -13.42 -2.66
N GLY A 30 17.87 -13.33 -2.18
CA GLY A 30 17.40 -14.13 -1.04
C GLY A 30 16.58 -13.30 -0.06
N ILE A 31 15.96 -14.00 0.90
CA ILE A 31 15.11 -13.37 1.89
C ILE A 31 15.92 -12.45 2.81
N GLU A 32 17.10 -12.88 3.29
CA GLU A 32 17.94 -12.05 4.14
C GLU A 32 18.40 -10.78 3.42
N ALA A 33 18.86 -10.92 2.18
CA ALA A 33 19.26 -9.78 1.36
C ALA A 33 18.09 -8.81 1.08
N SER A 34 16.86 -9.33 0.91
CA SER A 34 15.69 -8.48 0.69
C SER A 34 15.38 -7.56 1.87
N VAL A 35 15.62 -8.03 3.11
CA VAL A 35 15.43 -7.21 4.32
C VAL A 35 16.41 -6.05 4.34
N ASP A 36 17.67 -6.29 3.99
CA ASP A 36 18.69 -5.25 3.91
C ASP A 36 18.36 -4.23 2.80
N GLU A 37 17.88 -4.68 1.65
CA GLU A 37 17.44 -3.80 0.56
C GLU A 37 16.22 -2.96 0.94
N PHE A 38 15.24 -3.53 1.66
CA PHE A 38 14.11 -2.75 2.19
C PHE A 38 14.56 -1.71 3.20
N HIS A 39 15.48 -2.05 4.11
CA HIS A 39 16.07 -1.07 5.02
C HIS A 39 16.77 0.06 4.24
N HIS A 40 17.55 -0.28 3.22
CA HIS A 40 18.23 0.72 2.41
C HIS A 40 17.24 1.66 1.71
N LEU A 41 16.21 1.10 1.07
CA LEU A 41 15.17 1.85 0.37
C LEU A 41 14.41 2.79 1.30
N ILE A 42 13.95 2.31 2.45
CA ILE A 42 13.18 3.12 3.41
C ILE A 42 14.04 4.27 3.96
N ASN A 43 15.31 4.01 4.32
CA ASN A 43 16.22 5.07 4.76
C ASN A 43 16.52 6.09 3.65
N LYS A 44 16.65 5.64 2.40
CA LYS A 44 16.81 6.52 1.25
C LYS A 44 15.59 7.41 1.07
N LEU A 45 14.38 6.84 1.07
CA LEU A 45 13.12 7.59 0.98
C LEU A 45 12.99 8.58 2.14
N GLN A 46 13.35 8.22 3.36
CA GLN A 46 13.29 9.14 4.51
C GLN A 46 14.26 10.32 4.37
N ARG A 47 15.43 10.11 3.77
CA ARG A 47 16.47 11.13 3.62
C ARG A 47 16.23 12.05 2.43
N ASP A 48 15.79 11.46 1.32
CA ASP A 48 15.76 12.10 0.01
C ASP A 48 14.33 12.61 -0.34
N GLU A 49 13.28 12.11 0.33
CA GLU A 49 11.88 12.47 0.09
C GLU A 49 11.16 12.87 1.40
N ASP A 50 10.26 13.86 1.32
CA ASP A 50 9.52 14.34 2.49
C ASP A 50 8.35 13.42 2.93
N ILE A 51 8.15 12.28 2.26
CA ILE A 51 7.00 11.39 2.50
C ILE A 51 6.99 10.77 3.89
N PHE A 52 8.17 10.57 4.50
CA PHE A 52 8.32 9.99 5.84
C PHE A 52 8.63 11.02 6.93
N GLN A 53 8.50 12.32 6.65
CA GLN A 53 8.86 13.39 7.61
C GLN A 53 8.08 13.34 8.94
N PHE A 54 6.90 12.72 8.94
CA PHE A 54 6.05 12.55 10.13
C PHE A 54 6.04 11.12 10.67
N VAL A 55 6.78 10.19 10.06
CA VAL A 55 6.85 8.80 10.48
C VAL A 55 7.87 8.64 11.60
N THR A 56 7.48 7.96 12.68
CA THR A 56 8.33 7.71 13.85
C THR A 56 8.78 6.26 13.96
N LYS A 57 7.95 5.31 13.54
CA LYS A 57 8.22 3.87 13.61
C LYS A 57 7.63 3.18 12.38
N VAL A 58 8.36 2.21 11.85
CA VAL A 58 7.92 1.34 10.75
C VAL A 58 8.00 -0.10 11.23
N TYR A 59 6.98 -0.88 10.90
CA TYR A 59 6.87 -2.30 11.23
C TYR A 59 6.73 -3.10 9.93
N LEU A 60 7.49 -4.19 9.82
CA LEU A 60 7.34 -5.15 8.74
C LEU A 60 6.18 -6.09 9.05
N GLU A 61 5.16 -6.11 8.19
CA GLU A 61 4.00 -6.99 8.35
C GLU A 61 4.25 -8.35 7.68
N ASP A 62 4.64 -8.32 6.40
CA ASP A 62 4.89 -9.51 5.61
C ASP A 62 5.94 -9.25 4.50
N ILE A 63 6.53 -10.35 3.99
CA ILE A 63 7.37 -10.34 2.79
C ILE A 63 6.88 -11.47 1.87
N ILE A 64 6.62 -11.13 0.62
CA ILE A 64 6.21 -12.04 -0.45
C ILE A 64 7.37 -12.16 -1.44
N GLN A 65 7.92 -13.37 -1.56
CA GLN A 65 8.86 -13.69 -2.62
C GLN A 65 8.12 -13.96 -3.93
N ILE A 66 8.33 -13.11 -4.94
CA ILE A 66 7.79 -13.28 -6.29
C ILE A 66 8.84 -14.03 -7.12
N ARG A 67 8.65 -15.35 -7.25
CA ARG A 67 9.53 -16.21 -8.05
C ARG A 67 9.40 -15.97 -9.55
N GLN A 68 8.19 -15.59 -9.96
CA GLN A 68 7.83 -15.26 -11.33
C GLN A 68 6.63 -14.30 -11.27
N VAL A 69 6.62 -13.28 -12.14
CA VAL A 69 5.45 -12.39 -12.29
C VAL A 69 4.28 -13.24 -12.80
N PRO A 70 3.15 -13.30 -12.09
CA PRO A 70 2.06 -14.18 -12.46
C PRO A 70 1.35 -13.65 -13.73
N GLU A 71 0.88 -14.57 -14.58
CA GLU A 71 0.14 -14.23 -15.80
C GLU A 71 -1.24 -13.63 -15.50
N GLU A 72 -1.80 -13.98 -14.33
CA GLU A 72 -3.02 -13.41 -13.76
C GLU A 72 -2.67 -12.66 -12.47
N GLY A 73 -3.39 -11.57 -12.18
CA GLY A 73 -3.19 -10.81 -10.93
C GLY A 73 -3.51 -11.67 -9.70
N PHE A 74 -2.90 -11.34 -8.56
CA PHE A 74 -3.17 -12.01 -7.28
C PHE A 74 -3.36 -11.01 -6.14
N LEU A 75 -4.06 -11.44 -5.09
CA LEU A 75 -4.20 -10.68 -3.85
C LEU A 75 -2.95 -10.88 -2.99
N GLY A 76 -2.11 -9.85 -2.90
CA GLY A 76 -0.90 -9.87 -2.08
C GLY A 76 -1.17 -9.67 -0.59
N HIS A 77 -1.97 -8.65 -0.25
CA HIS A 77 -2.28 -8.30 1.13
C HIS A 77 -3.70 -7.76 1.22
N TYR A 78 -4.44 -8.18 2.24
CA TYR A 78 -5.78 -7.69 2.55
C TYR A 78 -5.83 -7.32 4.03
N SER A 79 -6.22 -6.07 4.30
CA SER A 79 -6.45 -5.57 5.65
C SER A 79 -7.84 -4.95 5.72
N SER A 80 -8.56 -5.23 6.81
CA SER A 80 -9.87 -4.68 7.08
C SER A 80 -9.95 -4.32 8.56
N SER A 81 -10.36 -3.08 8.82
CA SER A 81 -10.57 -2.55 10.17
C SER A 81 -12.05 -2.16 10.31
N PRO A 82 -12.84 -2.84 11.15
CA PRO A 82 -14.25 -2.50 11.31
C PRO A 82 -14.43 -1.15 12.02
N GLY A 83 -15.41 -0.35 11.57
CA GLY A 83 -15.72 0.96 12.11
C GLY A 83 -15.64 2.08 11.07
N GLU A 84 -15.77 3.33 11.51
CA GLU A 84 -15.53 4.50 10.65
C GLU A 84 -14.01 4.60 10.40
N ALA A 85 -13.62 4.62 9.13
CA ALA A 85 -12.20 4.71 8.78
C ALA A 85 -11.62 6.03 9.32
N PRO A 86 -10.47 6.00 10.02
CA PRO A 86 -9.83 7.23 10.44
C PRO A 86 -9.45 8.08 9.21
N PRO A 87 -9.40 9.41 9.34
CA PRO A 87 -8.89 10.28 8.27
C PRO A 87 -7.52 9.78 7.81
N SER A 88 -7.37 9.50 6.52
CA SER A 88 -6.15 8.93 5.95
C SER A 88 -5.68 9.70 4.73
N ILE A 89 -4.36 9.71 4.52
CA ILE A 89 -3.73 10.19 3.30
C ILE A 89 -3.15 8.96 2.62
N ALA A 90 -3.61 8.67 1.41
CA ALA A 90 -3.07 7.61 0.56
C ALA A 90 -2.47 8.24 -0.70
N THR A 91 -1.33 7.72 -1.14
CA THR A 91 -0.69 8.13 -2.39
C THR A 91 -0.13 6.92 -3.12
N THR A 92 -0.01 6.99 -4.44
CA THR A 92 0.51 5.92 -5.29
C THR A 92 1.56 6.51 -6.24
N CYS A 93 2.67 5.79 -6.49
CA CYS A 93 3.75 6.24 -7.36
C CYS A 93 4.38 7.60 -6.97
N TRP A 94 4.98 7.68 -5.77
CA TRP A 94 5.70 8.87 -5.30
C TRP A 94 7.20 8.81 -5.68
N GLY A 95 7.77 9.93 -6.15
CA GLY A 95 9.19 10.05 -6.50
C GLY A 95 9.47 10.06 -8.02
N ASP A 96 10.72 9.85 -8.42
CA ASP A 96 11.16 9.80 -9.84
C ASP A 96 10.69 8.50 -10.53
N THR A 97 9.39 8.46 -10.85
CA THR A 97 8.71 7.31 -11.47
C THR A 97 8.68 7.38 -13.00
N ASP A 98 9.28 8.42 -13.58
CA ASP A 98 9.32 8.62 -15.04
C ASP A 98 10.01 7.42 -15.72
N GLY A 99 9.21 6.63 -16.42
CA GLY A 99 9.64 5.44 -17.18
C GLY A 99 9.50 4.09 -16.47
N TYR A 100 9.09 4.04 -15.19
CA TYR A 100 9.00 2.79 -14.42
C TYR A 100 7.57 2.41 -14.02
N CYS A 101 6.73 3.38 -13.68
CA CYS A 101 5.40 3.12 -13.13
C CYS A 101 4.40 4.20 -13.59
N GLU A 102 3.20 3.78 -13.98
CA GLU A 102 2.05 4.66 -14.24
C GLU A 102 0.91 4.23 -13.31
N SER A 103 0.32 5.19 -12.58
CA SER A 103 -0.81 4.93 -11.69
C SER A 103 -2.12 5.28 -12.40
N PHE A 104 -3.04 4.32 -12.42
CA PHE A 104 -4.41 4.56 -12.87
C PHE A 104 -5.36 4.47 -11.67
N SER A 105 -6.09 5.55 -11.41
CA SER A 105 -7.18 5.57 -10.45
C SER A 105 -8.52 5.59 -11.19
N PRO A 106 -9.54 4.83 -10.74
CA PRO A 106 -10.88 4.87 -11.33
C PRO A 106 -11.63 6.19 -11.05
N ILE A 107 -11.09 7.08 -10.21
CA ILE A 107 -11.70 8.39 -9.90
C ILE A 107 -11.08 9.45 -10.83
N THR A 108 -11.88 9.96 -11.78
CA THR A 108 -11.46 11.09 -12.63
C THR A 108 -11.54 12.41 -11.87
N SER A 109 -10.46 13.18 -11.85
CA SER A 109 -10.33 14.48 -11.17
C SER A 109 -11.21 15.62 -11.73
N ASP A 110 -11.93 15.36 -12.82
CA ASP A 110 -12.66 16.39 -13.57
C ASP A 110 -14.16 16.43 -13.24
N ALA A 111 -14.60 15.67 -12.23
CA ALA A 111 -15.98 15.68 -11.77
C ALA A 111 -16.16 16.67 -10.61
N GLU A 112 -16.88 17.77 -10.85
CA GLU A 112 -17.39 18.63 -9.78
C GLU A 112 -18.43 17.84 -8.96
N GLY A 113 -17.98 17.26 -7.84
CA GLY A 113 -18.82 16.53 -6.88
C GLY A 113 -18.17 15.24 -6.40
N ALA A 114 -18.55 14.78 -5.20
CA ALA A 114 -18.15 13.46 -4.73
C ALA A 114 -18.76 12.40 -5.64
N GLN A 115 -17.96 11.82 -6.54
CA GLN A 115 -18.38 10.63 -7.28
C GLN A 115 -18.49 9.47 -6.31
N GLU A 116 -19.70 8.98 -6.12
CA GLU A 116 -19.98 7.74 -5.41
C GLU A 116 -19.33 6.61 -6.22
N ILE A 117 -18.26 6.00 -5.67
CA ILE A 117 -17.52 4.94 -6.34
C ILE A 117 -18.34 3.66 -6.19
N GLU A 118 -18.83 3.11 -7.30
CA GLU A 118 -19.52 1.83 -7.24
C GLU A 118 -18.56 0.69 -6.88
N PRO A 119 -18.98 -0.26 -6.04
CA PRO A 119 -18.19 -1.42 -5.67
C PRO A 119 -17.84 -2.26 -6.92
N PHE A 120 -16.55 -2.59 -7.07
CA PHE A 120 -16.03 -3.36 -8.20
C PHE A 120 -16.63 -4.79 -8.28
N ILE A 121 -16.99 -5.37 -7.13
CA ILE A 121 -17.76 -6.61 -7.00
C ILE A 121 -18.74 -6.45 -5.84
N VAL A 122 -19.99 -6.87 -6.05
CA VAL A 122 -20.97 -7.12 -4.98
C VAL A 122 -21.28 -8.61 -5.03
N PHE A 123 -21.02 -9.33 -3.95
CA PHE A 123 -21.42 -10.74 -3.85
C PHE A 123 -22.94 -10.81 -3.61
N GLN A 124 -23.65 -11.57 -4.43
CA GLN A 124 -25.04 -11.92 -4.14
C GLN A 124 -25.03 -12.98 -3.04
N ASP A 125 -25.83 -12.76 -1.98
CA ASP A 125 -26.19 -13.85 -1.09
C ASP A 125 -27.11 -14.80 -1.86
N ASP A 126 -26.64 -16.01 -2.13
CA ASP A 126 -27.51 -17.10 -2.59
C ASP A 126 -28.56 -17.35 -1.49
N GLU A 127 -29.83 -17.13 -1.85
CA GLU A 127 -31.02 -17.40 -1.05
C GLU A 127 -30.97 -18.82 -0.42
N ASP A 128 -31.27 -18.98 0.87
CA ASP A 128 -32.45 -19.73 1.35
C ASP A 128 -32.45 -20.04 2.88
N HIS A 129 -33.65 -20.35 3.37
CA HIS A 129 -34.07 -20.85 4.71
C HIS A 129 -34.59 -19.78 5.68
N SER A 130 -35.85 -19.76 6.10
CA SER A 130 -37.00 -20.65 5.89
C SER A 130 -38.24 -19.97 6.49
N ASP A 131 -39.41 -20.26 5.91
CA ASP A 131 -40.77 -19.91 6.38
C ASP A 131 -41.01 -20.00 7.90
#